data_AF-A0A3C0IM94-F1
#
_entry.id   AF-A0A3C0IM94-F1
#
_cell.length_a   1.000
_cell.length_b   1.000
_cell.length_c   1.000
_cell.angle_alpha   90.00
_cell.angle_beta   90.00
_cell.angle_gamma   90.00
#
_symmetry.space_group_name_H-M   'P 1'
#
loop_
_entity.id
_entity.type
_entity.pdbx_description
1 polymer ?
#
loop_
_entity_poly.entity_id
_entity_poly.type
_entity_poly.pdbx_seq_one_letter_code
_entity_poly.pdbx_strand_id
1 'polypeptide(L)'
;MKKGILVSKTIMRSIIALFCLATLSFGCKKPQGFEYRSIKNFQVEKIGLNKTQLAMELVYFNPNHFGEDLKHVDCDIYINKSYLGKYV
;
A
#
# COMPACT_ATOMS: atom_id res chain seq x y z
N MET A 1 48.48 -11.51 -30.08
CA MET A 1 47.87 -10.28 -29.49
C MET A 1 46.35 -10.19 -29.64
N LYS A 2 45.73 -10.51 -30.79
CA LYS A 2 44.27 -10.35 -31.02
C LYS A 2 43.34 -11.29 -30.21
N LYS A 3 43.76 -12.53 -29.92
CA LYS A 3 42.97 -13.50 -29.11
C LYS A 3 42.72 -13.04 -27.66
N GLY A 4 43.72 -12.43 -27.00
CA GLY A 4 43.58 -11.93 -25.63
C GLY A 4 42.60 -10.76 -25.50
N ILE A 5 42.56 -9.88 -26.50
CA ILE A 5 41.61 -8.75 -26.58
C ILE A 5 40.18 -9.27 -26.79
N LEU A 6 39.99 -10.32 -27.60
CA LEU A 6 38.67 -10.93 -27.85
C LEU A 6 38.11 -11.64 -26.59
N VAL A 7 38.97 -12.35 -25.86
CA VAL A 7 38.62 -13.00 -24.59
C VAL A 7 38.23 -11.97 -23.53
N SER A 8 39.00 -10.89 -23.39
CA SER A 8 38.70 -9.77 -22.47
C SER A 8 37.34 -9.11 -22.78
N LYS A 9 37.02 -8.89 -24.08
CA LYS A 9 35.70 -8.37 -24.48
C LYS A 9 34.55 -9.33 -24.17
N THR A 10 34.77 -10.64 -24.28
CA THR A 10 33.74 -11.66 -24.00
C THR A 10 33.45 -11.78 -22.51
N ILE A 11 34.50 -11.69 -21.68
CA ILE A 11 34.38 -11.64 -20.21
C ILE A 11 33.65 -10.36 -19.78
N MET A 12 34.00 -9.20 -20.34
CA MET A 12 33.33 -7.93 -20.06
C MET A 12 31.82 -7.98 -20.36
N ARG A 13 31.43 -8.55 -21.51
CA ARG A 13 30.01 -8.71 -21.88
C ARG A 13 29.27 -9.63 -20.91
N SER A 14 29.92 -10.69 -20.44
CA SER A 14 29.34 -11.64 -19.48
C SER A 14 29.14 -11.00 -18.10
N ILE A 15 30.08 -10.16 -17.65
CA ILE A 15 29.96 -9.40 -16.39
C ILE A 15 28.81 -8.40 -16.47
N ILE A 16 28.70 -7.66 -17.58
CA ILE A 16 27.57 -6.72 -17.79
C ILE A 16 26.24 -7.46 -17.80
N ALA A 17 26.15 -8.60 -18.50
CA ALA A 17 24.93 -9.40 -18.53
C ALA A 17 24.55 -9.93 -17.13
N LEU A 18 25.52 -10.41 -16.35
CA LEU A 18 25.30 -10.90 -15.00
C LEU A 18 24.87 -9.76 -14.05
N PHE A 19 25.46 -8.58 -14.20
CA PHE A 19 25.07 -7.40 -13.43
C PHE A 19 23.65 -6.93 -13.77
N CYS A 20 23.30 -6.86 -15.05
CA CYS A 20 21.94 -6.55 -15.50
C CYS A 20 20.92 -7.57 -15.01
N LEU A 21 21.27 -8.87 -14.99
CA LEU A 21 20.38 -9.91 -14.48
C LEU A 21 20.20 -9.78 -12.95
N ALA A 22 21.26 -9.45 -12.22
CA ALA A 22 21.19 -9.26 -10.78
C ALA A 22 20.28 -8.08 -10.39
N THR A 23 20.32 -6.96 -11.11
CA THR A 23 19.52 -5.76 -10.78
C THR A 23 18.02 -5.92 -11.02
N LEU A 24 17.61 -6.79 -11.95
CA LEU A 24 16.19 -7.09 -12.22
C LEU A 24 15.49 -7.77 -11.03
N SER A 25 16.25 -8.44 -10.16
CA SER A 25 15.72 -9.20 -9.01
C SER A 25 15.20 -8.32 -7.86
N PHE A 26 15.58 -7.03 -7.81
CA PHE A 26 15.28 -6.14 -6.68
C PHE A 26 13.99 -5.32 -6.83
N GLY A 27 13.28 -5.43 -7.95
CA GLY A 27 12.14 -4.57 -8.28
C GLY A 27 10.80 -4.95 -7.65
N CYS A 28 10.62 -6.17 -7.13
CA CYS A 28 9.32 -6.64 -6.69
C CYS A 28 9.07 -6.28 -5.21
N LYS A 29 8.42 -5.12 -4.98
CA LYS A 29 7.84 -4.79 -3.67
C LYS A 29 6.36 -5.18 -3.67
N LYS A 30 5.93 -5.90 -2.63
CA LYS A 30 4.52 -6.17 -2.37
C LYS A 30 3.77 -4.84 -2.22
N PRO A 31 2.54 -4.69 -2.78
CA PRO A 31 1.66 -3.57 -2.48
C PRO A 31 1.48 -3.40 -0.98
N GLN A 32 1.66 -2.17 -0.51
CA GLN A 32 1.45 -1.79 0.88
C GLN A 32 -0.03 -1.49 1.11
N GLY A 33 -0.52 -1.79 2.31
CA GLY A 33 -1.87 -1.41 2.69
C GLY A 33 -2.01 0.10 2.84
N PHE A 34 -3.24 0.60 2.76
CA PHE A 34 -3.55 1.98 3.10
C PHE A 34 -3.18 2.29 4.56
N GLU A 35 -2.58 3.44 4.79
CA GLU A 35 -2.22 3.91 6.13
C GLU A 35 -3.31 4.84 6.67
N TYR A 36 -3.91 4.48 7.82
CA TYR A 36 -4.84 5.36 8.52
C TYR A 36 -4.13 6.64 8.97
N ARG A 37 -4.75 7.80 8.71
CA ARG A 37 -4.20 9.12 9.08
C ARG A 37 -5.03 9.81 10.14
N SER A 38 -6.33 9.95 9.91
CA SER A 38 -7.22 10.67 10.83
C SER A 38 -8.69 10.44 10.51
N ILE A 39 -9.55 10.89 11.43
CA ILE A 39 -10.97 11.11 11.18
C ILE A 39 -11.20 12.60 11.00
N LYS A 40 -12.07 12.97 10.06
CA LYS A 40 -12.55 14.34 9.85
C LYS A 40 -14.07 14.38 9.87
N ASN A 41 -14.61 15.58 10.05
CA ASN A 41 -16.04 15.89 9.91
C ASN A 41 -16.95 14.92 10.68
N PHE A 42 -16.58 14.62 11.93
CA PHE A 42 -17.40 13.79 12.79
C PHE A 42 -18.66 14.56 13.18
N GLN A 43 -19.83 13.98 12.87
CA GLN A 43 -21.12 14.59 13.15
C GLN A 43 -22.16 13.56 13.58
N VAL A 44 -23.05 13.99 14.47
CA VAL A 44 -24.24 13.23 14.84
C VAL A 44 -25.37 13.68 13.92
N GLU A 45 -25.76 12.81 12.99
CA GLU A 45 -26.81 13.08 12.02
C GLU A 45 -28.19 13.02 12.65
N LYS A 46 -28.44 11.96 13.43
CA LYS A 46 -29.75 11.70 14.01
C LYS A 46 -29.64 10.91 15.30
N ILE A 47 -30.32 11.39 16.33
CA ILE A 47 -30.53 10.65 17.57
C ILE A 47 -31.97 10.15 17.55
N GLY A 48 -32.15 8.84 17.54
CA GLY A 48 -33.44 8.17 17.71
C GLY A 48 -33.48 7.40 19.02
N LEU A 49 -34.68 6.97 19.42
CA LEU A 49 -34.91 6.24 20.67
C LEU A 49 -33.99 5.01 20.85
N ASN A 50 -33.68 4.31 19.74
CA ASN A 50 -32.92 3.06 19.77
C ASN A 50 -31.62 3.09 18.95
N LYS A 51 -31.38 4.15 18.18
CA LYS A 51 -30.21 4.24 17.29
C LYS A 51 -29.74 5.67 17.12
N THR A 52 -28.43 5.85 17.10
CA THR A 52 -27.77 7.11 16.75
C THR A 52 -27.06 6.92 15.42
N GLN A 53 -27.31 7.82 14.48
CA GLN A 53 -26.60 7.87 13.21
C GLN A 53 -25.43 8.84 13.34
N LEU A 54 -24.24 8.36 12.99
CA LEU A 54 -23.01 9.12 12.98
C LEU A 54 -22.50 9.17 11.54
N ALA A 55 -22.04 10.33 11.11
CA ALA A 55 -21.28 10.48 9.88
C ALA A 55 -19.86 10.94 10.22
N MET A 56 -18.89 10.39 9.50
CA MET A 56 -17.48 10.73 9.66
C MET A 56 -16.72 10.42 8.38
N GLU A 57 -15.62 11.13 8.16
CA GLU A 57 -14.71 10.88 7.06
C GLU A 57 -13.45 10.20 7.58
N LEU A 58 -13.13 9.01 7.04
CA LEU A 58 -11.88 8.32 7.33
C LEU A 58 -10.83 8.70 6.30
N VAL A 59 -9.71 9.26 6.76
CA VAL A 59 -8.62 9.68 5.88
C VAL A 59 -7.54 8.60 5.88
N TYR A 60 -7.29 8.05 4.69
CA TYR A 60 -6.24 7.07 4.44
C TYR A 60 -5.22 7.60 3.43
N PHE A 61 -3.96 7.25 3.63
CA PHE A 61 -2.88 7.51 2.68
C PHE A 61 -2.53 6.24 1.91
N ASN A 62 -2.39 6.34 0.60
CA ASN A 62 -1.86 5.26 -0.24
C ASN A 62 -0.33 5.39 -0.33
N PRO A 63 0.45 4.54 0.36
CA PRO A 63 1.92 4.56 0.26
C PRO A 63 2.47 4.01 -1.06
N ASN A 64 1.61 3.46 -1.94
CA ASN A 64 2.03 2.90 -3.21
C ASN A 64 2.21 3.98 -4.29
N HIS A 65 3.12 3.74 -5.24
CA HIS A 65 3.37 4.62 -6.39
C HIS A 65 2.39 4.45 -7.54
N PHE A 66 1.23 3.85 -7.27
CA PHE A 66 0.18 3.58 -8.24
C PHE A 66 -1.19 3.76 -7.58
N GLY A 67 -2.18 4.16 -8.38
CA GLY A 67 -3.55 4.32 -7.91
C GLY A 67 -4.15 2.98 -7.51
N GLU A 68 -4.91 2.98 -6.42
CA GLU A 68 -5.59 1.81 -5.86
C GLU A 68 -7.05 2.18 -5.58
N ASP A 69 -7.96 1.29 -5.95
CA ASP A 69 -9.39 1.45 -5.65
C ASP A 69 -9.73 0.74 -4.33
N LEU A 70 -10.28 1.49 -3.38
CA LEU A 70 -10.75 0.93 -2.12
C LEU A 70 -12.09 0.21 -2.33
N LYS A 71 -12.06 -1.12 -2.44
CA LYS A 71 -13.26 -1.92 -2.77
C LYS A 71 -14.17 -2.17 -1.57
N HIS A 72 -13.60 -2.44 -0.41
CA HIS A 72 -14.34 -2.80 0.80
C HIS A 72 -13.71 -2.16 2.03
N VAL A 73 -14.56 -1.71 2.95
CA VAL A 73 -14.19 -1.16 4.24
C VAL A 73 -14.94 -1.96 5.29
N ASP A 74 -14.22 -2.78 6.05
CA ASP A 74 -14.74 -3.56 7.17
C ASP A 74 -14.22 -2.91 8.46
N CYS A 75 -15.10 -2.25 9.22
CA CYS A 75 -14.72 -1.51 10.41
C CYS A 75 -15.67 -1.78 11.58
N ASP A 76 -15.13 -2.27 12.69
CA ASP A 76 -15.84 -2.32 13.97
C ASP A 76 -15.64 -1.01 14.74
N ILE A 77 -16.74 -0.45 15.23
CA ILE A 77 -16.77 0.84 15.91
C ILE A 77 -16.89 0.62 17.42
N TYR A 78 -15.96 1.20 18.17
CA TYR A 78 -15.93 1.14 19.63
C TYR A 78 -15.87 2.55 20.24
N ILE A 79 -16.57 2.77 21.34
CA ILE A 79 -16.40 3.95 22.20
C ILE A 79 -16.15 3.45 23.62
N ASN A 80 -15.06 3.91 24.25
CA ASN A 80 -14.67 3.49 25.60
C ASN A 80 -14.63 1.96 25.77
N LYS A 81 -14.16 1.25 24.74
CA LYS A 81 -14.11 -0.23 24.65
C LYS A 81 -15.47 -0.92 24.49
N SER A 82 -16.58 -0.19 24.48
CA SER A 82 -17.91 -0.72 24.17
C SER A 82 -18.11 -0.76 22.66
N TYR A 83 -18.46 -1.94 22.13
CA TYR A 83 -18.83 -2.11 20.73
C TYR A 83 -20.15 -1.40 20.43
N LEU A 84 -20.17 -0.56 19.40
CA LEU A 84 -21.34 0.22 18.99
C LEU A 84 -21.94 -0.25 17.67
N GLY A 85 -21.17 -0.93 16.83
CA GLY A 85 -21.64 -1.41 15.54
C GLY A 85 -20.50 -1.63 14.56
N LYS A 86 -20.88 -2.02 13.34
CA LYS A 86 -19.97 -2.35 12.25
C LYS A 86 -20.38 -1.59 10.99
N TYR A 87 -19.39 -1.07 10.28
CA TYR A 87 -19.54 -0.59 8.90
C TYR A 87 -19.07 -1.71 7.96
N VAL A 88 -19.93 -2.07 7.00
CA VAL A 88 -19.70 -3.14 6.01
C VAL A 88 -20.07 -2.64 4.62
#